data_AF-A0A1J3E478-F1
#
_entry.id   AF-A0A1J3E478-F1
#
_cell.length_a   1.000
_cell.length_b   1.000
_cell.length_c   1.000
_cell.angle_alpha   90.00
_cell.angle_beta   90.00
_cell.angle_gamma   90.00
#
_symmetry.space_group_name_H-M   'P 1'
#
loop_
_entity.id
_entity.type
_entity.pdbx_description
1 polymer ?
#
loop_
_entity_poly.entity_id
_entity_poly.type
_entity_poly.pdbx_seq_one_letter_code
_entity_poly.pdbx_strand_id
1 'polypeptide(L)' 'YICHGHILNGMSDSLFDVYQNVQSAKELWDALESKYMAEDASSKKFLVSNFNNYKMSDSRPVMEQYHELLRILGQFAQYD' A
#
# COMPACT_ATOMS: atom_id res chain seq x y z
N TYR A 1 -4.68 -20.87 -7.25
CA TYR A 1 -4.04 -21.77 -6.28
C TYR A 1 -2.59 -21.41 -5.98
N ILE A 2 -1.70 -21.29 -6.97
CA ILE A 2 -0.27 -20.98 -6.73
C ILE A 2 -0.07 -19.66 -5.94
N CYS A 3 -0.73 -18.57 -6.36
CA CYS A 3 -0.62 -17.29 -5.66
C CYS A 3 -1.09 -17.36 -4.20
N HIS A 4 -2.19 -18.08 -3.95
CA HIS A 4 -2.74 -18.24 -2.60
C HIS A 4 -1.72 -18.90 -1.65
N GLY A 5 -1.12 -20.01 -2.10
CA GLY A 5 -0.09 -20.71 -1.35
C GLY A 5 1.16 -19.86 -1.11
N HIS A 6 1.59 -19.07 -2.10
CA HIS A 6 2.74 -18.16 -1.91
C HIS A 6 2.48 -17.06 -0.88
N ILE A 7 1.29 -16.47 -0.89
CA ILE A 7 0.94 -15.42 0.08
C ILE A 7 0.93 -16.02 1.49
N LEU A 8 0.31 -17.20 1.67
CA LEU A 8 0.28 -17.89 2.96
C LEU A 8 1.67 -18.32 3.45
N ASN A 9 2.53 -18.82 2.55
CA ASN A 9 3.89 -19.24 2.90
C ASN A 9 4.81 -18.07 3.33
N GLY A 10 4.44 -16.83 3.02
CA GLY A 10 5.15 -15.64 3.48
C GLY A 10 4.75 -15.18 4.88
N MET A 11 3.76 -15.81 5.51
CA MET A 11 3.21 -15.39 6.80
C MET A 11 3.90 -16.06 7.98
N SER A 12 3.85 -15.40 9.14
CA SER A 12 4.11 -16.07 10.43
C SER A 12 2.96 -17.03 10.77
N ASP A 13 3.24 -18.03 11.61
CA ASP A 13 2.23 -19.02 12.05
C ASP A 13 0.94 -18.36 12.57
N SER A 14 1.08 -17.30 13.37
CA SER A 14 -0.05 -16.53 13.90
C SER A 14 -0.94 -15.87 12.84
N LEU A 15 -0.36 -15.45 11.71
CA LEU A 15 -1.11 -14.86 10.60
C LEU A 15 -1.69 -15.96 9.70
N PHE A 16 -0.92 -17.01 9.45
CA PHE A 16 -1.39 -18.17 8.71
C PHE A 16 -2.66 -18.76 9.34
N ASP A 17 -2.68 -18.92 10.66
CA ASP A 17 -3.84 -19.47 11.39
C ASP A 17 -5.13 -18.68 11.17
N VAL A 18 -5.01 -17.36 11.08
CA VAL A 18 -6.13 -16.44 10.85
C VAL A 18 -6.63 -16.50 9.40
N TYR A 19 -5.71 -16.61 8.44
CA TYR A 19 -6.01 -16.37 7.03
C TYR A 19 -6.07 -17.63 6.14
N GLN A 20 -5.63 -18.80 6.62
CA GLN A 20 -5.57 -20.05 5.84
C GLN A 20 -6.91 -20.49 5.22
N ASN A 21 -8.03 -20.09 5.80
CA ASN A 21 -9.36 -20.47 5.36
C ASN A 21 -9.94 -19.55 4.27
N VAL A 22 -9.27 -18.43 3.95
CA VAL A 22 -9.67 -17.56 2.84
C VAL A 22 -9.36 -18.29 1.54
N GLN A 23 -10.35 -18.52 0.68
CA GLN A 23 -10.15 -19.39 -0.49
C GLN A 23 -9.55 -18.65 -1.68
N SER A 24 -9.85 -17.36 -1.82
CA SER A 24 -9.40 -16.54 -2.94
C SER A 24 -8.11 -15.82 -2.60
N ALA A 25 -7.10 -15.96 -3.46
CA ALA A 25 -5.86 -15.18 -3.35
C ALA A 25 -6.13 -13.66 -3.37
N LYS A 26 -7.17 -13.23 -4.11
CA LYS A 26 -7.56 -11.82 -4.18
C LYS A 26 -8.16 -11.35 -2.85
N GLU A 27 -9.12 -12.09 -2.31
CA GLU A 27 -9.75 -11.74 -1.03
C GLU A 27 -8.73 -11.74 0.10
N LEU A 28 -7.79 -12.70 0.08
CA LEU A 28 -6.68 -12.74 1.02
C LEU A 28 -5.81 -11.47 0.90
N TRP A 29 -5.41 -11.10 -0.31
CA TRP A 29 -4.61 -9.91 -0.55
C TRP A 29 -5.34 -8.63 -0.11
N ASP A 30 -6.60 -8.45 -0.51
CA ASP A 30 -7.40 -7.27 -0.20
C ASP A 30 -7.58 -7.11 1.33
N ALA A 31 -7.75 -8.22 2.07
CA ALA A 31 -7.86 -8.21 3.53
C ALA A 31 -6.54 -7.81 4.22
N LEU A 32 -5.40 -8.28 3.71
CA LEU A 32 -4.08 -7.92 4.23
C LEU A 32 -3.75 -6.46 3.93
N GLU A 33 -4.03 -6.01 2.71
CA GLU A 33 -3.81 -4.63 2.28
C GLU A 33 -4.63 -3.66 3.13
N SER A 34 -5.92 -3.94 3.32
CA SER A 34 -6.79 -3.12 4.16
C SER A 34 -6.30 -3.02 5.61
N LYS A 35 -5.86 -4.14 6.19
CA LYS A 35 -5.49 -4.19 7.61
C LYS A 35 -4.10 -3.64 7.92
N TYR A 36 -3.14 -3.81 7.01
CA TYR A 36 -1.73 -3.52 7.30
C TYR A 36 -1.12 -2.46 6.38
N MET A 37 -1.59 -2.32 5.14
CA MET A 37 -1.02 -1.33 4.21
C MET A 37 -1.59 0.06 4.42
N ALA A 38 -2.81 0.21 4.94
CA ALA A 38 -3.42 1.52 5.17
C ALA A 38 -2.67 2.35 6.24
N GLU A 39 -2.26 1.73 7.35
CA GLU A 39 -1.49 2.37 8.41
C GLU A 39 -0.07 2.70 7.96
N ASP A 40 0.59 1.76 7.25
CA ASP A 40 1.95 1.97 6.76
C ASP A 40 2.01 3.04 5.66
N ALA A 41 1.06 3.03 4.71
CA ALA A 41 0.99 3.99 3.61
C ALA A 41 0.54 5.38 4.06
N SER A 42 -0.18 5.49 5.17
CA SER A 42 -0.52 6.78 5.77
C SER A 42 0.57 7.30 6.69
N SER A 43 1.45 6.44 7.23
CA SER A 43 2.51 6.82 8.17
C SER A 43 3.34 8.02 7.68
N LYS A 44 3.62 8.98 8.57
CA LYS A 44 4.41 10.17 8.24
C LYS A 44 5.74 9.83 7.57
N LYS A 45 6.41 8.75 8.02
CA LYS A 45 7.67 8.28 7.43
C LYS A 45 7.50 7.80 5.99
N PHE A 46 6.43 7.07 5.69
CA PHE A 46 6.11 6.63 4.34
C PHE A 46 5.78 7.83 3.44
N LEU A 47 4.95 8.78 3.91
CA LEU A 47 4.61 9.98 3.14
C LEU A 47 5.85 10.83 2.81
N VAL A 48 6.76 11.05 3.77
CA VAL A 48 8.04 11.75 3.54
C VAL A 48 8.87 11.04 2.48
N SER A 49 8.98 9.71 2.58
CA SER A 49 9.71 8.91 1.59
C SER A 49 9.07 9.00 0.20
N ASN A 50 7.74 8.90 0.12
CA ASN A 50 6.98 8.98 -1.12
C ASN A 50 7.16 10.35 -1.81
N PHE A 51 7.07 11.44 -1.05
CA PHE A 51 7.31 12.80 -1.55
C PHE A 51 8.74 12.96 -2.08
N ASN A 52 9.74 12.55 -1.29
CA ASN A 52 11.15 12.69 -1.67
C ASN A 52 11.56 11.85 -2.89
N ASN A 53 10.92 10.69 -3.08
CA ASN A 53 11.21 9.79 -4.19
C ASN A 53 10.39 10.11 -5.45
N TYR A 54 9.43 11.02 -5.38
CA TYR A 54 8.63 11.39 -6.54
C TYR A 54 9.51 12.03 -7.63
N LYS A 55 9.40 11.52 -8.85
CA LYS A 55 10.09 12.06 -10.03
C LYS A 55 9.07 12.24 -11.14
N MET A 56 9.04 13.44 -11.70
CA MET A 56 8.22 13.70 -12.88
C MET A 56 8.81 13.00 -14.10
N SER A 57 7.93 12.54 -14.97
CA SER A 57 8.25 11.98 -16.28
C SER A 57 7.86 12.96 -17.38
N ASP A 58 8.74 13.16 -18.35
CA ASP A 58 8.49 14.00 -19.53
C ASP A 58 7.38 13.42 -20.42
N SER A 59 7.10 12.12 -20.31
CA SER A 59 6.03 11.45 -21.07
C SER A 59 4.61 11.74 -20.56
N ARG A 60 4.47 12.43 -19.42
CA ARG A 60 3.19 12.64 -18.74
C ARG A 60 2.83 14.14 -18.65
N PRO A 61 1.54 14.51 -18.74
CA PRO A 61 1.12 15.89 -18.55
C PRO A 61 1.55 16.44 -17.18
N VAL A 62 2.07 17.66 -17.17
CA VAL A 62 2.51 18.35 -15.92
C VAL A 62 1.36 18.47 -14.92
N MET A 63 0.15 18.75 -15.39
CA MET A 63 -1.01 18.95 -14.51
C MET A 63 -1.43 17.68 -13.76
N GLU A 64 -1.35 16.51 -14.40
CA GLU A 64 -1.65 15.25 -13.71
C GLU A 64 -0.65 14.99 -12.59
N GLN A 65 0.63 15.17 -12.89
CA GLN A 65 1.72 14.99 -11.94
C GLN A 65 1.68 16.01 -10.79
N TYR A 66 1.26 17.24 -11.07
CA TYR A 66 1.00 18.26 -10.06
C TYR A 66 -0.13 17.84 -9.10
N HIS A 67 -1.24 17.30 -9.60
CA HIS A 67 -2.32 16.80 -8.75
C HIS A 67 -1.88 15.61 -7.88
N GLU A 68 -0.99 14.75 -8.39
CA GLU A 68 -0.39 13.67 -7.59
C GLU A 68 0.43 14.22 -6.42
N LEU A 69 1.28 15.22 -6.67
CA LEU A 69 2.06 15.89 -5.63
C LEU A 69 1.15 16.57 -4.59
N LEU A 70 0.10 17.27 -5.03
CA LEU A 70 -0.89 17.85 -4.11
C LEU A 70 -1.59 16.81 -3.24
N ARG A 71 -1.91 15.63 -3.80
CA ARG A 71 -2.50 14.54 -3.02
C ARG A 71 -1.54 14.05 -1.93
N ILE A 72 -0.26 13.88 -2.26
CA ILE A 72 0.77 13.49 -1.30
C ILE A 72 0.89 14.55 -0.20
N LEU A 73 0.93 15.84 -0.57
CA LEU A 73 0.96 16.96 0.38
C LEU A 73 -0.29 17.00 1.28
N GLY A 74 -1.47 16.78 0.71
CA GLY A 74 -2.73 16.75 1.47
C GLY A 74 -2.78 15.65 2.53
N GLN A 75 -2.09 14.53 2.31
CA GLN A 75 -1.98 13.46 3.32
C GLN A 75 -1.13 13.88 4.53
N PHE A 76 -0.28 14.90 4.44
CA PHE A 76 0.46 15.40 5.60
C PHE A 76 -0.41 16.20 6.57
N ALA A 77 -1.53 16.76 6.13
CA ALA A 77 -2.41 17.56 6.97
C ALA A 77 -3.05 16.76 8.13
N GLN A 78 -3.01 15.43 8.08
CA GLN A 78 -3.45 14.56 9.18
C GLN A 78 -2.44 14.50 10.35
N TYR A 79 -1.26 15.12 10.21
CA TYR A 79 -0.18 15.13 11.20
C TYR A 79 0.10 16.50 11.82
N ASP A 80 -0.69 17.51 11.47
CA ASP A 80 -0.69 18.85 12.09
C ASP A 80 -1.69 18.92 13.25
#